data_AF-A0A6L6PMJ9-F1
#
_entry.id   AF-A0A6L6PMJ9-F1
#
_cell.length_a   1.000
_cell.length_b   1.000
_cell.length_c   1.000
_cell.angle_alpha   90.00
_cell.angle_beta   90.00
_cell.angle_gamma   90.00
#
_symmetry.space_group_name_H-M   'P 1'
#
loop_
_entity.id
_entity.type
_entity.pdbx_description
1 polymer ?
#
loop_
_entity_poly.entity_id
_entity_poly.type
_entity_poly.pdbx_seq_one_letter_code
_entity_poly.pdbx_strand_id
1 'polypeptide(L)' 'MDKLHYKGWAIIPTALPTTDHKWTASCDLARVTAAGEEIFEGATMQFVRATEDEALAAARNEACIQVDNIIANPTTRLA' A
#
# COMPACT_ATOMS: atom_id res chain seq x y z
N MET A 1 7.16 3.90 11.34
CA MET A 1 6.10 3.47 10.41
C MET A 1 6.11 1.95 10.39
N ASP A 2 5.04 1.34 10.88
CA ASP A 2 4.95 -0.12 10.95
C ASP A 2 4.56 -0.67 9.58
N LYS A 3 5.44 -1.50 9.02
CA LYS A 3 5.18 -2.28 7.81
C LYS A 3 4.18 -3.39 8.15
N LEU A 4 3.15 -3.57 7.35
CA LEU A 4 2.19 -4.67 7.50
C LEU A 4 2.62 -5.84 6.63
N HIS A 5 2.84 -7.01 7.23
CA HIS A 5 3.11 -8.24 6.48
C HIS A 5 1.80 -8.93 6.12
N TYR A 6 1.57 -9.17 4.82
CA TYR A 6 0.34 -9.76 4.30
C TYR A 6 0.64 -10.73 3.15
N LYS A 7 0.34 -12.03 3.34
CA LYS A 7 0.46 -13.09 2.31
C LYS A 7 1.80 -13.13 1.54
N GLY A 8 2.92 -12.90 2.25
CA GLY A 8 4.27 -12.88 1.63
C GLY A 8 4.66 -11.54 1.00
N TRP A 9 3.85 -10.50 1.22
CA TRP A 9 4.11 -9.12 0.85
C TRP A 9 4.28 -8.26 2.10
N ALA A 10 5.08 -7.20 1.97
CA ALA A 10 5.15 -6.10 2.91
C ALA A 10 4.39 -4.91 2.33
N ILE A 11 3.39 -4.44 3.06
CA ILE A 11 2.61 -3.24 2.78
C ILE A 11 3.23 -2.12 3.62
N ILE A 12 3.77 -1.11 2.95
CA ILE A 12 4.51 -0.01 3.58
C ILE A 12 3.65 1.25 3.49
N PRO A 13 2.92 1.61 4.55
CA PRO A 13 2.05 2.76 4.53
C PRO A 13 2.84 4.07 4.68
N THR A 14 2.52 5.04 3.82
CA THR A 14 3.02 6.41 3.88
C THR A 14 1.83 7.34 4.03
N ALA A 15 1.86 8.22 5.03
CA ALA A 15 0.88 9.28 5.21
C ALA A 15 1.58 10.63 5.22
N LEU A 16 0.96 11.62 4.57
CA LEU A 16 1.45 12.99 4.50
C LEU A 16 0.28 13.96 4.76
N PRO A 17 0.50 15.04 5.52
CA PRO A 17 -0.49 16.09 5.66
C PRO A 17 -0.62 16.88 4.34
N THR A 18 -1.83 17.35 4.06
CA THR A 18 -2.13 18.23 2.92
C THR A 18 -2.37 19.66 3.39
N THR A 19 -2.39 20.62 2.46
CA THR A 19 -2.63 22.04 2.76
C THR A 19 -4.02 22.32 3.35
N ASP A 20 -4.99 21.43 3.14
CA ASP A 20 -6.40 21.64 3.49
C ASP A 20 -6.77 21.02 4.84
N HIS A 21 -5.81 20.85 5.76
CA HIS A 21 -5.99 20.14 7.03
C HIS A 21 -6.49 18.69 6.89
N LYS A 22 -6.25 18.07 5.73
CA LYS A 22 -6.53 16.66 5.45
C LYS A 22 -5.23 15.87 5.40
N TRP A 23 -5.36 14.55 5.38
CA TRP A 23 -4.25 13.62 5.22
C TRP A 23 -4.37 12.86 3.91
N THR A 24 -3.27 12.73 3.20
CA THR A 24 -3.15 11.80 2.07
C THR A 24 -2.35 10.59 2.54
N ALA A 25 -2.77 9.40 2.15
CA ALA A 25 -2.00 8.19 2.40
C ALA A 25 -1.91 7.32 1.15
N SER A 26 -0.79 6.65 1.00
CA SER A 26 -0.55 5.59 0.01
C SER A 26 0.14 4.43 0.69
N CYS A 27 0.22 3.30 0.00
CA CYS A 27 0.99 2.15 0.40
C CYS A 27 1.91 1.76 -0.75
N ASP A 28 3.15 1.44 -0.41
CA ASP A 28 4.04 0.74 -1.32
C ASP A 28 3.94 -0.77 -1.04
N LEU A 29 4.02 -1.57 -2.10
CA LEU A 29 3.95 -3.03 -2.01
C LEU A 29 5.34 -3.60 -2.28
N ALA A 30 5.87 -4.38 -1.36
CA ALA A 30 7.13 -5.10 -1.57
C ALA A 30 6.90 -6.61 -1.44
N ARG A 31 7.36 -7.39 -2.41
CA ARG A 31 7.31 -8.85 -2.32
C ARG A 31 8.51 -9.34 -1.52
N VAL A 32 8.25 -10.14 -0.49
CA VAL A 32 9.32 -10.74 0.30
C VAL A 32 9.78 -12.02 -0.38
N THR A 33 11.02 -12.03 -0.86
CA THR A 33 11.64 -13.21 -1.50
C THR A 33 12.82 -13.71 -0.65
N ALA A 34 13.31 -14.92 -0.93
CA ALA A 34 14.51 -15.45 -0.28
C ALA A 34 15.77 -14.61 -0.56
N ALA A 35 15.75 -13.77 -1.60
CA ALA A 35 16.83 -12.86 -1.98
C ALA A 35 16.69 -11.45 -1.36
N GLY A 36 15.56 -11.15 -0.70
CA GLY A 36 15.27 -9.84 -0.11
C GLY A 36 13.87 -9.31 -0.45
N GLU A 37 13.57 -8.10 0.03
CA GLU A 37 12.36 -7.35 -0.32
C GLU A 37 12.51 -6.77 -1.74
N GLU A 38 11.74 -7.26 -2.70
CA GLU A 38 11.61 -6.65 -4.03
C GLU A 38 10.46 -5.63 -3.97
N ILE A 39 10.80 -4.34 -3.97
CA ILE A 39 9.81 -3.26 -3.93
C ILE A 39 9.17 -3.14 -5.31
N PHE A 40 7.85 -3.31 -5.36
CA PHE A 40 7.06 -2.95 -6.51
C PHE A 40 6.67 -1.48 -6.34
N GLU A 41 7.33 -0.59 -7.09
CA GLU A 41 6.91 0.81 -7.20
C GLU A 41 5.60 0.89 -7.99
N GLY A 42 4.52 0.62 -7.27
CA GLY A 42 3.16 0.94 -7.67
C GLY A 42 2.52 1.58 -6.46
N ALA A 43 2.76 2.88 -6.28
CA ALA A 43 2.09 3.63 -5.23
C ALA A 43 0.60 3.34 -5.35
N THR A 44 0.00 2.72 -4.33
CA THR A 44 -1.47 2.60 -4.32
C THR A 44 -2.04 4.00 -4.47
N MET A 45 -3.19 4.13 -5.11
CA MET A 45 -3.88 5.42 -5.25
C MET A 45 -3.85 6.22 -3.94
N GLN A 46 -3.59 7.52 -4.04
CA GLN A 46 -3.53 8.37 -2.86
C GLN A 46 -4.94 8.57 -2.29
N PHE A 47 -5.11 8.22 -1.02
CA PHE A 47 -6.37 8.36 -0.30
C PHE A 47 -6.36 9.61 0.56
N VAL A 48 -7.18 10.59 0.20
CA VAL A 48 -7.35 11.82 0.99
C VAL A 48 -8.50 11.64 2.00
N ARG A 49 -8.23 11.83 3.30
CA ARG A 49 -9.20 11.75 4.41
C ARG A 49 -9.01 12.86 5.43
N ALA A 50 -9.97 13.01 6.34
CA ALA A 50 -9.93 14.07 7.35
C ALA A 50 -8.85 13.80 8.40
N THR A 51 -8.62 12.54 8.75
CA THR A 51 -7.61 12.13 9.74
C THR A 51 -6.54 11.25 9.12
N GLU A 52 -5.36 11.23 9.74
CA GLU A 52 -4.24 10.36 9.36
C GLU A 52 -4.67 8.89 9.41
N ASP A 53 -5.31 8.47 10.49
CA ASP A 53 -5.77 7.10 10.70
C ASP A 53 -6.76 6.63 9.63
N GLU A 54 -7.70 7.49 9.23
CA GLU A 54 -8.65 7.17 8.15
C GLU A 54 -7.95 7.02 6.80
N ALA A 55 -6.99 7.90 6.50
CA ALA A 55 -6.22 7.84 5.27
C ALA A 55 -5.41 6.54 5.23
N LEU A 56 -4.71 6.22 6.31
CA LEU A 56 -3.91 5.01 6.47
C LEU A 56 -4.77 3.74 6.38
N ALA A 57 -5.93 3.71 7.03
CA ALA A 57 -6.84 2.58 6.97
C ALA A 57 -7.35 2.33 5.55
N ALA A 58 -7.71 3.40 4.83
CA ALA A 58 -8.14 3.32 3.43
C ALA A 58 -7.02 2.78 2.53
N ALA A 59 -5.81 3.33 2.65
CA ALA A 59 -4.65 2.91 1.88
C ALA A 59 -4.27 1.45 2.14
N ARG A 60 -4.28 1.01 3.40
CA ARG A 60 -3.98 -0.38 3.77
C ARG A 60 -5.02 -1.37 3.24
N ASN A 61 -6.30 -1.02 3.29
CA ASN A 61 -7.35 -1.90 2.78
C ASN A 61 -7.22 -2.11 1.26
N GLU A 62 -6.98 -1.03 0.52
CA GLU A 62 -6.73 -1.11 -0.91
C GLU A 62 -5.47 -1.93 -1.23
N ALA A 63 -4.38 -1.71 -0.49
CA ALA A 63 -3.15 -2.47 -0.64
C ALA A 63 -3.36 -3.98 -0.48
N CYS A 64 -4.15 -4.41 0.52
CA CYS A 64 -4.52 -5.81 0.69
C CYS A 64 -5.30 -6.36 -0.51
N ILE A 65 -6.26 -5.60 -1.04
CA ILE A 65 -7.05 -5.98 -2.22
C ILE A 65 -6.14 -6.12 -3.45
N GLN A 66 -5.19 -5.21 -3.64
CA GLN A 66 -4.23 -5.29 -4.74
C GLN A 66 -3.34 -6.52 -4.63
N VAL A 67 -2.83 -6.83 -3.43
CA VAL A 67 -2.08 -8.07 -3.18
C VAL A 67 -2.94 -9.30 -3.50
N ASP A 68 -4.21 -9.32 -3.08
CA ASP A 68 -5.12 -10.42 -3.38
C ASP A 68 -5.37 -10.59 -4.87
N ASN A 69 -5.50 -9.49 -5.62
CA ASN A 69 -5.66 -9.51 -7.07
C ASN A 69 -4.39 -10.01 -7.79
N ILE A 70 -3.20 -9.59 -7.34
CA ILE A 70 -1.91 -10.07 -7.87
C ILE A 70 -1.75 -11.58 -7.64
N ILE A 71 -2.12 -12.06 -6.45
CA ILE A 71 -2.06 -13.49 -6.11
C ILE A 71 -3.08 -14.28 -6.93
N ALA A 72 -4.32 -13.78 -7.05
CA ALA A 72 -5.39 -14.46 -7.77
C ALA A 72 -5.16 -14.52 -9.28
N ASN A 73 -4.46 -13.52 -9.85
CA ASN A 73 -4.19 -13.47 -11.28
C ASN A 73 -2.78 -12.93 -11.57
N PRO A 74 -1.72 -13.75 -11.57
CA PRO A 74 -0.34 -13.30 -11.72
C PRO A 74 0.01 -12.65 -13.07
N THR A 75 -0.93 -12.61 -14.04
CA THR A 75 -0.78 -11.86 -15.30
C THR A 75 -1.12 -10.38 -15.19
N THR A 76 -1.72 -9.91 -14.09
CA THR A 76 -1.84 -8.47 -13.75
C THR A 76 -0.50 -7.94 -13.25
N ARG A 77 0.56 -8.12 -14.03
CA ARG A 77 1.75 -7.28 -13.87
C ARG A 77 1.31 -5.89 -14.32
N LEU A 78 1.21 -4.96 -13.38
CA LEU A 78 0.90 -3.55 -13.59
C LEU A 78 1.62 -3.08 -14.87
N ALA A 79 0.83 -2.85 -15.93
CA ALA A 79 1.28 -2.28 -17.18
C ALA A 79 1.29 -0.76 -17.08
#